data_AF-A0A6P1CVJ4-F1
#
_entry.id   AF-A0A6P1CVJ4-F1
#
_cell.length_a   1.000
_cell.length_b   1.000
_cell.length_c   1.000
_cell.angle_alpha   90.00
_cell.angle_beta   90.00
_cell.angle_gamma   90.00
#
_symmetry.space_group_name_H-M   'P 1'
#
loop_
_entity.id
_entity.type
_entity.pdbx_description
1 polymer ?
#
loop_
_entity_poly.entity_id
_entity_poly.type
_entity_poly.pdbx_seq_one_letter_code
_entity_poly.pdbx_strand_id
1 'polypeptide(L)'
;MIAAAPRSAWVLLIGGLAGWIASFTLTVERFKLFVDPAYQPSCSLNPILSCGSVMTTDQAALFGFPNPIIGVAGFAVVVTLAVLAVAGVALPRWIWIGLWLGTVAGTVFICWLIFQSLYRIGALCPYCMVVWAIITPLLAVVTQTLWGGSRGPMRVVAEWRWTFVALFYAVVLLLIFLRFQDYWLSLV
;
A
#
# COMPACT_ATOMS: atom_id res chain seq x y z
N MET A 1 -8.92 6.26 25.92
CA MET A 1 -9.48 5.87 24.60
C MET A 1 -9.32 7.05 23.66
N ILE A 2 -9.14 6.81 22.35
CA ILE A 2 -8.91 7.84 21.33
C ILE A 2 -10.00 7.69 20.26
N ALA A 3 -10.77 8.75 20.06
CA ALA A 3 -11.69 8.86 18.93
C ALA A 3 -10.97 9.53 17.75
N ALA A 4 -11.08 8.94 16.56
CA ALA A 4 -10.51 9.55 15.37
C ALA A 4 -11.37 10.75 14.94
N ALA A 5 -10.73 11.79 14.41
CA ALA A 5 -11.47 12.87 13.76
C ALA A 5 -12.26 12.32 12.55
N PRO A 6 -13.47 12.82 12.25
CA PRO A 6 -14.30 12.28 11.17
C PRO A 6 -13.58 12.22 9.82
N ARG A 7 -12.83 13.27 9.47
CA ARG A 7 -12.01 13.29 8.25
C ARG A 7 -10.97 12.17 8.21
N SER A 8 -10.32 11.89 9.33
CA SER A 8 -9.33 10.82 9.45
C SER A 8 -9.97 9.44 9.34
N ALA A 9 -11.13 9.24 9.95
CA ALA A 9 -11.88 7.98 9.87
C ALA A 9 -12.29 7.64 8.43
N TRP A 10 -12.77 8.63 7.66
CA TRP A 10 -13.10 8.44 6.24
C TRP A 10 -11.89 8.13 5.36
N VAL A 11 -10.75 8.78 5.59
CA VAL A 11 -9.51 8.47 4.86
C VAL A 11 -9.06 7.03 5.15
N LEU A 12 -9.14 6.59 6.40
CA LEU A 12 -8.84 5.20 6.78
C LEU A 12 -9.77 4.21 6.08
N LEU A 13 -11.06 4.53 5.98
CA LEU A 13 -12.04 3.64 5.37
C LEU A 13 -11.84 3.53 3.86
N ILE A 14 -11.73 4.67 3.17
CA ILE A 14 -11.56 4.72 1.71
C ILE A 14 -10.22 4.08 1.33
N GLY A 15 -9.14 4.45 2.03
CA GLY A 15 -7.83 3.85 1.83
C GLY A 15 -7.84 2.35 2.11
N GLY A 16 -8.39 1.93 3.25
CA GLY A 16 -8.52 0.52 3.63
C GLY A 16 -9.28 -0.29 2.58
N LEU A 17 -10.42 0.21 2.09
CA LEU A 17 -11.22 -0.46 1.06
C LEU A 17 -10.47 -0.57 -0.26
N ALA A 18 -9.83 0.51 -0.72
CA ALA A 18 -9.10 0.49 -1.98
C ALA A 18 -7.88 -0.46 -1.92
N GLY A 19 -7.17 -0.50 -0.78
CA GLY A 19 -6.07 -1.44 -0.56
C GLY A 19 -6.54 -2.89 -0.47
N TRP A 20 -7.69 -3.11 0.18
CA TRP A 20 -8.32 -4.43 0.28
C TRP A 20 -8.77 -4.94 -1.09
N ILE A 21 -9.49 -4.11 -1.87
CA ILE A 21 -9.95 -4.46 -3.22
C ILE A 21 -8.75 -4.77 -4.12
N ALA A 22 -7.70 -3.94 -4.11
CA ALA A 22 -6.51 -4.19 -4.92
C ALA A 22 -5.82 -5.51 -4.54
N SER A 23 -5.67 -5.79 -3.25
CA SER A 23 -5.05 -7.03 -2.75
C SER A 23 -5.91 -8.26 -3.04
N PHE A 24 -7.22 -8.15 -2.90
CA PHE A 24 -8.16 -9.22 -3.19
C PHE A 24 -8.17 -9.56 -4.67
N THR A 25 -8.29 -8.55 -5.53
CA THR A 25 -8.23 -8.74 -6.99
C THR A 25 -6.91 -9.36 -7.40
N LEU A 26 -5.77 -8.89 -6.86
CA LEU A 26 -4.47 -9.53 -7.12
C LEU A 26 -4.44 -11.01 -6.69
N THR A 27 -5.06 -11.35 -5.57
CA THR A 27 -5.14 -12.74 -5.13
C THR A 27 -5.96 -13.58 -6.12
N VAL A 28 -7.10 -13.07 -6.58
CA VAL A 28 -7.95 -13.73 -7.58
C VAL A 28 -7.23 -13.90 -8.93
N GLU A 29 -6.56 -12.84 -9.41
CA GLU A 29 -5.78 -12.87 -10.65
C GLU A 29 -4.66 -13.93 -10.57
N ARG A 30 -4.03 -14.08 -9.40
CA ARG A 30 -3.00 -15.12 -9.18
C ARG A 30 -3.58 -16.52 -9.32
N PHE A 31 -4.76 -16.75 -8.74
CA PHE A 31 -5.42 -18.05 -8.83
C PHE A 31 -5.81 -18.39 -10.26
N LYS A 32 -6.31 -17.42 -11.04
CA LYS A 32 -6.61 -17.64 -12.46
C LYS A 32 -5.36 -18.00 -13.26
N LEU A 33 -4.26 -17.29 -13.05
CA LEU A 33 -2.97 -17.58 -13.69
C LEU A 33 -2.42 -18.96 -13.28
N PHE A 34 -2.69 -19.41 -12.05
CA PHE A 34 -2.30 -20.74 -11.59
C PHE A 34 -3.11 -21.86 -12.26
N VAL A 35 -4.41 -21.62 -12.53
CA VAL A 35 -5.29 -22.59 -13.21
C VAL A 35 -5.00 -22.64 -14.70
N ASP A 36 -4.80 -21.48 -15.34
CA ASP A 36 -4.51 -21.35 -16.75
C ASP A 36 -3.26 -20.47 -16.97
N PRO A 37 -2.10 -21.06 -17.28
CA PRO A 37 -0.87 -20.32 -17.55
C PRO A 37 -0.96 -19.38 -18.76
N ALA A 38 -1.93 -19.58 -19.67
CA ALA A 38 -2.17 -18.69 -20.81
C ALA A 38 -3.07 -17.50 -20.46
N TYR A 39 -3.63 -17.46 -19.24
CA TYR A 39 -4.46 -16.36 -18.77
C TYR A 39 -3.67 -15.04 -18.74
N GLN A 40 -4.22 -14.01 -19.38
CA GLN A 40 -3.67 -12.66 -19.30
C GLN A 40 -4.35 -11.89 -18.16
N PRO A 41 -3.61 -11.49 -17.11
CA PRO A 41 -4.19 -10.75 -16.01
C PRO A 41 -4.75 -9.41 -16.47
N SER A 42 -5.85 -8.98 -15.86
CA SER A 42 -6.56 -7.73 -16.22
C SER A 42 -5.69 -6.46 -16.10
N CYS A 43 -4.64 -6.52 -15.29
CA CYS A 43 -3.69 -5.44 -15.06
C CYS A 43 -2.40 -5.56 -15.87
N SER A 44 -2.35 -6.47 -16.86
CA SER A 44 -1.26 -6.59 -17.84
C SER A 44 -1.63 -5.82 -19.11
N LEU A 45 -1.24 -4.55 -19.16
CA LEU A 45 -1.62 -3.62 -20.24
C LEU A 45 -0.54 -3.47 -21.30
N ASN A 46 0.73 -3.52 -20.89
CA ASN A 46 1.89 -3.43 -21.78
C ASN A 46 3.09 -4.17 -21.14
N PRO A 47 4.23 -4.33 -21.83
CA PRO A 47 5.38 -5.07 -21.31
C PRO A 47 5.93 -4.54 -19.98
N ILE A 48 5.75 -3.25 -19.69
CA ILE A 48 6.18 -2.60 -18.45
C ILE A 48 5.12 -2.75 -17.36
N LEU A 49 3.85 -2.50 -17.67
CA LEU A 49 2.69 -2.63 -16.81
C LEU A 49 2.15 -4.06 -16.93
N SER A 50 2.92 -5.02 -16.44
CA SER A 50 2.58 -6.45 -16.51
C SER A 50 2.54 -7.06 -15.12
N CYS A 51 1.34 -7.46 -14.70
CA CYS A 51 1.16 -8.19 -13.45
C CYS A 51 1.64 -9.62 -13.55
N GLY A 52 1.49 -10.25 -14.72
CA GLY A 52 1.86 -11.65 -14.92
C GLY A 52 3.34 -11.92 -14.63
N SER A 53 4.23 -11.08 -15.17
CA SER A 53 5.67 -11.20 -14.94
C SER A 53 6.09 -10.91 -13.51
N VAL A 54 5.35 -10.06 -12.78
CA VAL A 54 5.61 -9.81 -11.36
C VAL A 54 5.17 -10.99 -10.50
N MET A 55 4.02 -11.59 -10.84
CA MET A 55 3.41 -12.65 -10.04
C MET A 55 4.15 -13.98 -10.12
N THR A 56 4.84 -14.27 -11.22
CA THR A 56 5.59 -15.54 -11.36
C THR A 56 6.94 -15.54 -10.64
N THR A 57 7.32 -14.44 -9.98
CA THR A 57 8.60 -14.33 -9.28
C THR A 57 8.56 -14.87 -7.86
N ASP A 58 9.70 -15.36 -7.36
CA ASP A 58 9.84 -15.85 -5.98
C ASP A 58 9.58 -14.74 -4.94
N GLN A 59 9.89 -13.50 -5.31
CA GLN A 59 9.62 -12.31 -4.50
C GLN A 59 8.13 -12.12 -4.24
N ALA A 60 7.25 -12.66 -5.10
CA ALA A 60 5.80 -12.60 -4.93
C ALA A 60 5.27 -13.55 -3.84
N ALA A 61 6.12 -14.42 -3.26
CA ALA A 61 5.75 -15.35 -2.20
C ALA A 61 6.82 -15.42 -1.07
N LEU A 62 7.12 -14.27 -0.45
CA LEU A 62 8.25 -14.13 0.49
C LEU A 62 8.19 -15.11 1.69
N PHE A 63 6.99 -15.39 2.21
CA PHE A 63 6.78 -16.27 3.36
C PHE A 63 6.27 -17.66 2.96
N GLY A 64 6.48 -18.07 1.71
CA GLY A 64 5.96 -19.33 1.17
C GLY A 64 4.48 -19.27 0.75
N PHE A 65 3.85 -18.11 0.87
CA PHE A 65 2.50 -17.85 0.37
C PHE A 65 2.44 -16.51 -0.37
N PRO A 66 1.49 -16.33 -1.29
CA PRO A 66 1.38 -15.10 -2.08
C PRO A 66 1.28 -13.83 -1.22
N ASN A 67 2.16 -12.86 -1.46
CA ASN A 67 2.16 -11.57 -0.76
C ASN A 67 0.79 -10.84 -0.76
N PRO A 68 -0.05 -10.90 -1.83
CA PRO A 68 -1.38 -10.29 -1.81
C PRO A 68 -2.27 -10.76 -0.65
N ILE A 69 -2.07 -11.97 -0.11
CA ILE A 69 -2.81 -12.48 1.04
C ILE A 69 -2.51 -11.67 2.30
N ILE A 70 -1.25 -11.22 2.47
CA ILE A 70 -0.87 -10.31 3.56
C ILE A 70 -1.66 -9.01 3.45
N GLY A 71 -1.81 -8.49 2.23
CA GLY A 71 -2.61 -7.31 1.93
C GLY A 71 -4.08 -7.52 2.28
N VAL A 72 -4.69 -8.63 1.86
CA VAL A 72 -6.09 -8.96 2.17
C VAL A 72 -6.32 -8.98 3.69
N ALA A 73 -5.46 -9.67 4.44
CA ALA A 73 -5.58 -9.74 5.90
C ALA A 73 -5.34 -8.37 6.58
N GLY A 74 -4.27 -7.67 6.20
CA GLY A 74 -3.91 -6.38 6.79
C GLY A 74 -4.95 -5.31 6.51
N PHE A 75 -5.39 -5.15 5.26
CA PHE A 75 -6.40 -4.16 4.91
C PHE A 75 -7.79 -4.51 5.43
N ALA A 76 -8.13 -5.79 5.61
CA ALA A 76 -9.38 -6.16 6.29
C ALA A 76 -9.41 -5.58 7.73
N VAL A 77 -8.31 -5.69 8.48
CA VAL A 77 -8.19 -5.08 9.81
C VAL A 77 -8.33 -3.56 9.74
N VAL A 78 -7.68 -2.91 8.77
CA VAL A 78 -7.81 -1.45 8.56
C VAL A 78 -9.27 -1.07 8.33
N VAL A 79 -9.97 -1.77 7.44
CA VAL A 79 -11.39 -1.52 7.12
C VAL A 79 -12.26 -1.69 8.37
N THR A 80 -12.08 -2.78 9.11
CA THR A 80 -12.86 -3.02 10.35
C THR A 80 -12.66 -1.88 11.36
N LEU A 81 -11.41 -1.48 11.62
CA LEU A 81 -11.11 -0.39 12.55
C LEU A 81 -11.61 0.97 12.02
N ALA A 82 -11.57 1.19 10.71
CA ALA A 82 -12.07 2.40 10.09
C ALA A 82 -13.58 2.52 10.19
N VAL A 83 -14.34 1.43 9.99
CA VAL A 83 -15.80 1.41 10.19
C VAL A 83 -16.16 1.78 11.63
N LEU A 84 -15.47 1.19 12.61
CA LEU A 84 -15.65 1.55 14.03
C LEU A 84 -15.33 3.04 14.29
N ALA A 85 -14.25 3.55 13.69
CA ALA A 85 -13.87 4.95 13.81
C ALA A 85 -14.90 5.90 13.16
N VAL A 86 -15.48 5.54 12.01
CA VAL A 86 -16.54 6.31 11.34
C VAL A 86 -17.83 6.30 12.16
N ALA A 87 -18.15 5.18 12.81
CA ALA A 87 -19.26 5.07 13.75
C ALA A 87 -19.05 5.86 15.07
N GLY A 88 -17.90 6.53 15.23
CA GLY A 88 -17.59 7.33 16.41
C GLY A 88 -17.13 6.52 17.62
N VAL A 89 -16.78 5.24 17.44
CA VAL A 89 -16.31 4.39 18.54
C VAL A 89 -14.91 4.82 18.98
N ALA A 90 -14.76 5.16 20.26
CA ALA A 90 -13.47 5.49 20.84
C ALA A 90 -12.66 4.21 21.09
N LEU A 91 -11.58 4.00 20.33
CA LEU A 91 -10.75 2.82 20.44
C LEU A 91 -9.64 3.01 21.50
N PRO A 92 -9.23 1.95 22.22
CA PRO A 92 -8.08 2.04 23.13
C PRO A 92 -6.78 2.33 22.36
N ARG A 93 -5.84 3.00 23.04
CA ARG A 93 -4.58 3.49 22.43
C ARG A 93 -3.73 2.36 21.83
N TRP A 94 -3.76 1.16 22.42
CA TRP A 94 -2.98 0.01 21.93
C TRP A 94 -3.43 -0.46 20.54
N ILE A 95 -4.72 -0.33 20.19
CA ILE A 95 -5.21 -0.65 18.85
C ILE A 95 -4.61 0.30 17.82
N TRP A 96 -4.58 1.60 18.14
CA TRP A 96 -3.95 2.60 17.28
C TRP A 96 -2.44 2.37 17.14
N ILE A 97 -1.75 1.93 18.20
CA ILE A 97 -0.34 1.56 18.14
C ILE A 97 -0.14 0.33 17.24
N GLY A 98 -0.97 -0.70 17.38
CA GLY A 98 -0.92 -1.88 16.52
C GLY A 98 -1.13 -1.54 15.05
N LEU A 99 -2.12 -0.69 14.76
CA LEU A 99 -2.39 -0.19 13.41
C LEU A 99 -1.22 0.65 12.86
N TRP A 100 -0.59 1.45 13.71
CA TRP A 100 0.60 2.22 13.32
C TRP A 100 1.78 1.30 13.00
N LEU A 101 2.09 0.33 13.87
CA LEU A 101 3.15 -0.64 13.64
C LEU A 101 2.90 -1.44 12.35
N GLY A 102 1.66 -1.86 12.11
CA GLY A 102 1.26 -2.53 10.88
C GLY A 102 1.47 -1.67 9.63
N THR A 103 1.11 -0.39 9.67
CA THR A 103 1.31 0.54 8.53
C THR A 103 2.77 0.90 8.30
N VAL A 104 3.60 0.98 9.36
CA VAL A 104 5.06 1.12 9.24
C VAL A 104 5.67 -0.12 8.60
N ALA A 105 5.36 -1.30 9.12
CA ALA A 105 5.84 -2.57 8.57
C ALA A 105 5.42 -2.74 7.10
N GLY A 106 4.16 -2.43 6.79
CA GLY A 106 3.64 -2.42 5.42
C GLY A 106 4.38 -1.45 4.51
N THR A 107 4.70 -0.24 4.99
CA THR A 107 5.46 0.75 4.22
C THR A 107 6.88 0.26 3.91
N VAL A 108 7.58 -0.30 4.91
CA VAL A 108 8.91 -0.89 4.72
C VAL A 108 8.87 -2.05 3.73
N PHE A 109 7.87 -2.93 3.84
CA PHE A 109 7.68 -4.04 2.93
C PHE A 109 7.42 -3.57 1.49
N ILE A 110 6.62 -2.51 1.32
CA ILE A 110 6.36 -1.90 0.03
C ILE A 110 7.61 -1.25 -0.57
N CYS A 111 8.43 -0.54 0.21
CA CYS A 111 9.70 -0.01 -0.27
C CYS A 111 10.61 -1.11 -0.85
N TRP A 112 10.65 -2.26 -0.18
CA TRP A 112 11.38 -3.42 -0.68
C TRP A 112 10.77 -3.98 -1.97
N LEU A 113 9.45 -4.12 -2.05
CA LEU A 113 8.76 -4.57 -3.27
C LEU A 113 8.97 -3.62 -4.45
N ILE A 114 8.95 -2.30 -4.22
CA ILE A 114 9.26 -1.29 -5.25
C ILE A 114 10.66 -1.53 -5.82
N PHE A 115 11.64 -1.74 -4.96
CA PHE A 115 13.01 -2.03 -5.39
C PHE A 115 13.09 -3.32 -6.23
N GLN A 116 12.40 -4.39 -5.81
CA GLN A 116 12.34 -5.64 -6.58
C GLN A 116 11.67 -5.42 -7.95
N SER A 117 10.52 -4.74 -7.99
CA SER A 117 9.79 -4.45 -9.23
C SER A 117 10.64 -3.65 -10.23
N LEU A 118 11.33 -2.60 -9.78
CA LEU A 118 12.11 -1.72 -10.65
C LEU A 118 13.44 -2.31 -11.11
N TYR A 119 14.19 -2.94 -10.20
CA TYR A 119 15.59 -3.29 -10.43
C TYR A 119 15.85 -4.79 -10.62
N ARG A 120 14.88 -5.66 -10.31
CA ARG A 120 14.99 -7.11 -10.53
C ARG A 120 14.04 -7.61 -11.60
N ILE A 121 12.78 -7.20 -11.54
CA ILE A 121 11.73 -7.68 -12.44
C ILE A 121 11.68 -6.83 -13.72
N GLY A 122 11.81 -5.50 -13.59
CA GLY A 122 11.64 -4.58 -14.70
C GLY A 122 10.19 -4.43 -15.15
N ALA A 123 9.23 -4.72 -14.27
CA ALA A 123 7.81 -4.58 -14.52
C ALA A 123 7.08 -4.03 -13.30
N LEU A 124 5.94 -3.41 -13.58
CA LEU A 124 5.11 -2.64 -12.68
C LEU A 124 3.69 -3.20 -12.71
N CYS A 125 3.08 -3.33 -11.53
CA CYS A 125 1.73 -3.84 -11.38
C CYS A 125 0.80 -2.70 -10.93
N PRO A 126 -0.24 -2.34 -11.72
CA PRO A 126 -1.20 -1.30 -11.34
C PRO A 126 -1.87 -1.53 -9.98
N TYR A 127 -2.26 -2.76 -9.65
CA TYR A 127 -2.85 -3.06 -8.34
C TYR A 127 -1.83 -2.93 -7.19
N CYS A 128 -0.57 -3.29 -7.41
CA CYS A 128 0.48 -3.05 -6.41
C CYS A 128 0.69 -1.55 -6.20
N MET A 129 0.68 -0.74 -7.27
CA MET A 129 0.79 0.72 -7.16
C MET A 129 -0.35 1.33 -6.34
N VAL A 130 -1.58 0.80 -6.47
CA VAL A 130 -2.70 1.23 -5.62
C VAL A 130 -2.36 1.00 -4.15
N VAL A 131 -1.82 -0.17 -3.81
CA VAL A 131 -1.38 -0.48 -2.44
C VAL A 131 -0.25 0.46 -1.99
N TRP A 132 0.71 0.77 -2.86
CA TRP A 132 1.80 1.72 -2.60
C TRP A 132 1.28 3.14 -2.33
N ALA A 133 0.26 3.56 -3.08
CA ALA A 133 -0.37 4.87 -2.96
C ALA A 133 -1.29 4.99 -1.73
N ILE A 134 -1.64 3.89 -1.07
CA ILE A 134 -2.58 3.94 0.06
C ILE A 134 -1.87 3.81 1.39
N ILE A 135 -0.81 3.00 1.46
CA ILE A 135 -0.15 2.69 2.74
C ILE A 135 0.39 3.95 3.44
N THR A 136 0.93 4.91 2.67
CA THR A 136 1.56 6.12 3.22
C THR A 136 0.54 7.15 3.74
N PRO A 137 -0.59 7.43 3.05
CA PRO A 137 -1.70 8.16 3.64
C PRO A 137 -2.25 7.53 4.92
N LEU A 138 -2.41 6.20 4.95
CA LEU A 138 -2.86 5.50 6.15
C LEU A 138 -1.89 5.71 7.31
N LEU A 139 -0.58 5.53 7.07
CA LEU A 139 0.46 5.79 8.05
C LEU A 139 0.40 7.24 8.57
N ALA A 140 0.25 8.22 7.67
CA ALA A 140 0.14 9.64 8.02
C ALA A 140 -1.08 9.94 8.90
N VAL A 141 -2.24 9.35 8.59
CA VAL A 141 -3.47 9.53 9.37
C VAL A 141 -3.35 8.88 10.74
N VAL A 142 -2.88 7.63 10.81
CA VAL A 142 -2.69 6.93 12.08
C VAL A 142 -1.68 7.65 12.97
N THR A 143 -0.61 8.18 12.37
CA THR A 143 0.40 8.98 13.09
C THR A 143 -0.22 10.22 13.72
N GLN A 144 -1.08 10.94 13.00
CA GLN A 144 -1.78 12.09 13.59
C GLN A 144 -2.73 11.68 14.71
N THR A 145 -3.51 10.61 14.53
CA THR A 145 -4.47 10.15 15.54
C THR A 145 -3.76 9.78 16.84
N LEU A 146 -2.55 9.22 16.77
CA LEU A 146 -1.82 8.74 17.94
C LEU A 146 -0.88 9.79 18.57
N TRP A 147 -0.27 10.68 17.78
CA TRP A 147 0.74 11.65 18.26
C TRP A 147 0.38 13.12 18.05
N GLY A 148 -0.78 13.46 17.50
CA GLY A 148 -1.17 14.85 17.22
C GLY A 148 -1.19 15.78 18.46
N GLY A 149 -1.36 15.23 19.66
CA GLY A 149 -1.30 15.97 20.94
C GLY A 149 -0.01 15.71 21.75
N SER A 150 0.96 14.98 21.21
CA SER A 150 2.17 14.62 21.94
C SER A 150 3.18 15.78 22.00
N ARG A 151 4.02 15.82 23.05
CA ARG A 151 5.16 16.75 23.17
C ARG A 151 6.44 16.02 22.73
N GLY A 152 7.27 16.65 21.91
CA GLY A 152 8.55 16.09 21.44
C GLY A 152 8.63 15.86 19.92
N PRO A 153 9.62 15.09 19.43
CA PRO A 153 9.90 14.95 17.99
C PRO A 153 8.75 14.30 17.20
N MET A 154 7.94 13.47 17.85
CA MET A 154 6.76 12.85 17.23
C MET A 154 5.67 13.86 16.84
N ARG A 155 5.65 15.05 17.44
CA ARG A 155 4.74 16.14 17.02
C ARG A 155 5.15 16.69 15.65
N VAL A 156 6.45 16.88 15.43
CA VAL A 156 7.00 17.35 14.15
C VAL A 156 6.66 16.34 13.05
N VAL A 157 6.78 15.05 13.33
CA VAL A 157 6.41 13.98 12.38
C VAL A 157 4.92 14.03 12.05
N ALA A 158 4.05 14.25 13.04
CA ALA A 158 2.61 14.38 12.83
C ALA A 158 2.24 15.66 12.03
N GLU A 159 2.93 16.78 12.28
CA GLU A 159 2.75 18.04 11.54
C GLU A 159 3.21 17.91 10.07
N TRP A 160 4.38 17.29 9.84
CA TRP A 160 4.99 17.12 8.51
C TRP A 160 4.53 15.88 7.76
N ARG A 161 3.53 15.16 8.27
CA ARG A 161 3.06 13.89 7.70
C ARG A 161 2.74 13.96 6.20
N TRP A 162 2.13 15.05 5.73
CA TRP A 162 1.81 15.22 4.31
C TRP A 162 3.04 15.49 3.45
N THR A 163 4.06 16.16 4.02
CA THR A 163 5.36 16.33 3.38
C THR A 163 6.04 14.97 3.17
N PHE A 164 5.98 14.07 4.16
CA PHE A 164 6.51 12.72 4.01
C PHE A 164 5.77 11.90 2.95
N VAL A 165 4.43 12.00 2.89
CA VAL A 165 3.63 11.34 1.83
C VAL A 165 3.99 11.90 0.45
N ALA A 166 4.07 13.23 0.31
CA ALA A 166 4.43 13.88 -0.95
C ALA A 166 5.86 13.51 -1.40
N LEU A 167 6.81 13.51 -0.46
CA LEU A 167 8.18 13.11 -0.73
C LEU A 167 8.26 11.64 -1.17
N PHE A 168 7.52 10.75 -0.50
CA PHE A 168 7.46 9.34 -0.89
C PHE A 168 6.96 9.17 -2.33
N TYR A 169 5.85 9.85 -2.70
CA TYR A 169 5.37 9.80 -4.08
C TYR A 169 6.34 10.40 -5.07
N ALA A 170 6.95 11.54 -4.76
CA ALA A 170 7.93 12.18 -5.63
C ALA A 170 9.12 11.24 -5.89
N VAL A 171 9.64 10.59 -4.84
CA VAL A 171 10.73 9.62 -4.95
C VAL A 171 10.31 8.41 -5.78
N VAL A 172 9.15 7.80 -5.49
CA VAL A 172 8.69 6.61 -6.24
C VAL A 172 8.45 6.93 -7.71
N LEU A 173 7.80 8.05 -8.02
CA LEU A 173 7.57 8.50 -9.40
C LEU A 173 8.88 8.82 -10.11
N LEU A 174 9.83 9.47 -9.44
CA LEU A 174 11.15 9.73 -10.00
C LEU A 174 11.89 8.43 -10.31
N LEU A 175 11.87 7.45 -9.40
CA LEU A 175 12.49 6.14 -9.61
C LEU A 175 11.85 5.38 -10.79
N ILE A 176 10.53 5.41 -10.90
CA ILE A 176 9.79 4.82 -12.05
C ILE A 176 10.20 5.51 -13.34
N PHE A 177 10.20 6.85 -13.36
CA PHE A 177 10.56 7.63 -14.55
C PHE A 177 11.99 7.34 -14.99
N LEU A 178 12.97 7.45 -14.08
CA LEU A 178 14.38 7.19 -14.39
C LEU A 178 14.61 5.75 -14.88
N ARG A 179 13.86 4.78 -14.39
CA ARG A 179 14.03 3.38 -14.79
C ARG A 179 13.47 3.07 -16.17
N PHE A 180 12.35 3.69 -16.53
CA PHE A 180 11.62 3.40 -17.77
C PHE A 180 11.69 4.53 -18.81
N GLN A 181 12.52 5.55 -18.59
CA GLN A 181 12.67 6.70 -19.48
C GLN A 181 12.93 6.31 -20.93
N ASP A 182 13.82 5.33 -21.17
CA ASP A 182 14.21 4.92 -22.53
C ASP A 182 13.02 4.34 -23.31
N TYR A 183 12.15 3.60 -22.62
CA TYR A 183 10.92 3.09 -23.21
C TYR A 183 9.96 4.23 -23.53
N TRP A 184 9.66 5.10 -22.57
CA TRP A 184 8.68 6.18 -22.77
C TRP A 184 9.12 7.19 -23.83
N LEU A 185 10.41 7.50 -23.88
CA LEU A 185 10.99 8.40 -24.88
C LEU A 185 11.04 7.76 -26.27
N SER A 186 11.06 6.43 -26.37
CA SER A 186 11.00 5.72 -27.67
C SER A 186 9.60 5.61 -28.28
N LEU A 187 8.54 5.95 -27.54
CA LEU A 187 7.16 5.97 -28.02
C LEU A 187 6.77 7.30 -28.71
N VAL A 188 7.64 8.32 -28.64
CA VAL A 188 7.51 9.61 -29.31
C VAL A 188 8.32 9.60 -30.59
#